data_AF-A0A1I2PCV7-F1
#
_entry.id   AF-A0A1I2PCV7-F1
#
_cell.length_a   1.000
_cell.length_b   1.000
_cell.length_c   1.000
_cell.angle_alpha   90.00
_cell.angle_beta   90.00
_cell.angle_gamma   90.00
#
_symmetry.space_group_name_H-M   'P 1'
#
loop_
_entity.id
_entity.type
_entity.pdbx_description
1 polymer ?
#
loop_
_entity_poly.entity_id
_entity_poly.type
_entity_poly.pdbx_seq_one_letter_code
_entity_poly.pdbx_strand_id
1 'polypeptide(L)'
;MKFIIMSLLLLFSVAGYSADAENRFMAKGAGLASCDRFLNAAELKNKEYYNYGGWVEGFITAFNQLRPDTFDVAPWQSADYLIAIVTGYCIKNENASFYQATAYVVKALDSQRLKNFTPLLTIRVGNESMLIHQEILVKTQKFLLDSGFYEKNVSGVFNKETEVALKKYQKEKLLKQTGLPDHATLINLFYLKN
;
A
#
# COMPACT_ATOMS: atom_id res chain seq x y z
N MET A 1 5.30 -27.26 57.67
CA MET A 1 5.51 -26.22 56.62
C MET A 1 5.51 -26.89 55.26
N LYS A 2 4.48 -26.68 54.43
CA LYS A 2 4.43 -27.17 53.04
C LYS A 2 5.07 -26.10 52.15
N PHE A 3 6.23 -26.41 51.56
CA PHE A 3 6.83 -25.58 50.51
C PHE A 3 6.18 -25.93 49.17
N ILE A 4 5.36 -25.04 48.65
CA ILE A 4 4.83 -25.12 47.28
C ILE A 4 5.93 -24.60 46.36
N ILE A 5 6.61 -25.51 45.64
CA ILE A 5 7.58 -25.16 44.60
C ILE A 5 6.78 -24.71 43.38
N MET A 6 6.69 -23.39 43.18
CA MET A 6 6.09 -22.81 41.99
C MET A 6 7.12 -22.88 40.85
N SER A 7 7.03 -23.92 40.02
CA SER A 7 7.85 -24.06 38.80
C SER A 7 7.52 -22.94 37.82
N LEU A 8 8.44 -22.00 37.69
CA LEU A 8 8.40 -20.92 36.70
C LEU A 8 8.75 -21.49 35.32
N LEU A 9 7.74 -21.90 34.56
CA LEU A 9 7.87 -22.27 33.14
C LEU A 9 8.21 -20.99 32.34
N LEU A 10 9.50 -20.78 32.09
CA LEU A 10 9.99 -19.81 31.10
C LEU A 10 9.60 -20.30 29.71
N LEU A 11 8.41 -19.87 29.24
CA LEU A 11 8.04 -19.96 27.83
C LEU A 11 8.99 -19.04 27.05
N PHE A 12 10.11 -19.58 26.57
CA PHE A 12 10.88 -18.93 25.52
C PHE A 12 9.99 -18.86 24.29
N SER A 13 9.43 -17.67 24.05
CA SER A 13 8.81 -17.34 22.79
C SER A 13 9.88 -17.45 21.70
N VAL A 14 9.98 -18.62 21.09
CA VAL A 14 10.67 -18.79 19.81
C VAL A 14 10.02 -17.79 18.86
N ALA A 15 10.75 -16.73 18.53
CA ALA A 15 10.38 -15.86 17.43
C ALA A 15 10.22 -16.76 16.20
N GLY A 16 9.02 -16.84 15.63
CA GLY A 16 8.80 -17.62 14.43
C GLY A 16 9.67 -17.06 13.31
N TYR A 17 10.73 -17.78 12.93
CA TYR A 17 11.55 -17.41 11.80
C TYR A 17 10.75 -17.72 10.52
N SER A 18 10.38 -16.68 9.77
CA SER A 18 9.65 -16.80 8.50
C SER A 18 10.53 -17.32 7.35
N ALA A 19 11.81 -17.54 7.59
CA ALA A 19 12.82 -18.01 6.66
C ALA A 19 13.58 -19.20 7.29
N ASP A 20 14.46 -19.85 6.53
CA ASP A 20 15.30 -20.90 7.11
C ASP A 20 16.29 -20.34 8.16
N ALA A 21 17.08 -21.22 8.79
CA ALA A 21 18.00 -20.84 9.86
C ALA A 21 19.09 -19.81 9.44
N GLU A 22 19.31 -19.65 8.13
CA GLU A 22 20.24 -18.69 7.54
C GLU A 22 19.51 -17.44 6.99
N ASN A 23 18.22 -17.28 7.32
CA ASN A 23 17.34 -16.25 6.79
C ASN A 23 17.15 -16.29 5.27
N ARG A 24 17.28 -17.49 4.67
CA ARG A 24 17.01 -17.72 3.25
C ARG A 24 15.55 -18.15 3.06
N PHE A 25 14.97 -17.75 1.94
CA PHE A 25 13.64 -18.15 1.52
C PHE A 25 13.61 -18.27 0.00
N MET A 26 12.58 -18.95 -0.52
CA MET A 26 12.39 -19.16 -1.95
C MET A 26 11.14 -18.44 -2.42
N ALA A 27 11.31 -17.41 -3.25
CA ALA A 27 10.19 -16.85 -4.01
C ALA A 27 9.59 -17.93 -4.92
N LYS A 28 8.27 -17.94 -5.08
CA LYS A 28 7.56 -18.92 -5.91
C LYS A 28 6.90 -18.24 -7.10
N GLY A 29 6.68 -18.98 -8.19
CA GLY A 29 5.95 -18.50 -9.36
C GLY A 29 6.60 -17.28 -10.02
N ALA A 30 5.80 -16.29 -10.38
CA ALA A 30 6.21 -15.10 -11.12
C ALA A 30 7.35 -14.32 -10.43
N GLY A 31 7.48 -14.39 -9.11
CA GLY A 31 8.57 -13.76 -8.36
C GLY A 31 9.99 -14.22 -8.74
N LEU A 32 10.13 -15.37 -9.38
CA LEU A 32 11.43 -15.90 -9.86
C LEU A 32 11.86 -15.29 -11.21
N ALA A 33 10.95 -14.71 -11.98
CA ALA A 33 11.27 -14.15 -13.29
C ALA A 33 12.17 -12.91 -13.15
N SER A 34 12.98 -12.62 -14.17
CA SER A 34 13.72 -11.36 -14.25
C SER A 34 12.77 -10.19 -14.51
N CYS A 35 13.20 -8.99 -14.11
CA CYS A 35 12.54 -7.74 -14.49
C CYS A 35 12.45 -7.60 -16.02
N ASP A 36 13.48 -7.97 -16.78
CA ASP A 36 13.43 -7.99 -18.25
C ASP A 36 12.26 -8.84 -18.78
N ARG A 37 12.08 -10.07 -18.28
CA ARG A 37 10.97 -10.94 -18.70
C ARG A 37 9.61 -10.32 -18.36
N PHE A 38 9.49 -9.73 -17.17
CA PHE A 38 8.28 -9.00 -16.79
C PHE A 38 8.02 -7.80 -17.72
N LEU A 39 9.03 -7.01 -18.05
CA LEU A 39 8.91 -5.84 -18.93
C LEU A 39 8.42 -6.24 -20.34
N ASN A 40 8.98 -7.32 -20.90
CA ASN A 40 8.50 -7.90 -22.17
C ASN A 40 7.02 -8.33 -22.07
N ALA A 41 6.60 -8.97 -20.98
CA ALA A 41 5.20 -9.33 -20.77
C ALA A 41 4.29 -8.09 -20.63
N ALA A 42 4.77 -7.04 -19.95
CA ALA A 42 4.06 -5.80 -19.73
C ALA A 42 3.83 -5.01 -21.02
N GLU A 43 4.80 -4.99 -21.94
CA GLU A 43 4.64 -4.42 -23.27
C GLU A 43 3.52 -5.11 -24.06
N LEU A 44 3.48 -6.45 -23.99
CA LEU A 44 2.52 -7.27 -24.72
C LEU A 44 1.12 -7.33 -24.08
N LYS A 45 0.97 -6.91 -22.81
CA LYS A 45 -0.26 -7.05 -21.99
C LYS A 45 -0.91 -8.43 -22.11
N ASN A 46 -0.08 -9.47 -22.17
CA ASN A 46 -0.52 -10.84 -22.41
C ASN A 46 -0.96 -11.52 -21.10
N LYS A 47 -1.31 -12.81 -21.16
CA LYS A 47 -1.71 -13.58 -19.96
C LYS A 47 -0.63 -13.61 -18.87
N GLU A 48 0.64 -13.52 -19.24
CA GLU A 48 1.75 -13.51 -18.30
C GLU A 48 1.77 -12.20 -17.50
N TYR A 49 1.50 -11.05 -18.14
CA TYR A 49 1.36 -9.77 -17.46
C TYR A 49 0.32 -9.82 -16.32
N TYR A 50 -0.86 -10.38 -16.58
CA TYR A 50 -1.89 -10.52 -15.56
C TYR A 50 -1.53 -11.52 -14.44
N ASN A 51 -0.69 -12.52 -14.74
CA ASN A 51 -0.13 -13.41 -13.72
C ASN A 51 0.80 -12.64 -12.76
N TYR A 52 1.66 -11.74 -13.26
CA TYR A 52 2.44 -10.85 -12.41
C TYR A 52 1.56 -9.97 -11.52
N GLY A 53 0.45 -9.44 -12.06
CA GLY A 53 -0.56 -8.71 -11.29
C GLY A 53 -1.08 -9.50 -10.09
N GLY A 54 -1.63 -10.69 -10.34
CA GLY A 54 -2.14 -11.56 -9.26
C GLY A 54 -1.05 -12.00 -8.27
N TRP A 55 0.19 -12.18 -8.75
CA TRP A 55 1.33 -12.47 -7.88
C TRP A 55 1.65 -11.31 -6.93
N VAL A 56 1.61 -10.05 -7.40
CA VAL A 56 1.81 -8.86 -6.55
C VAL A 56 0.73 -8.75 -5.47
N GLU A 57 -0.55 -8.95 -5.83
CA GLU A 57 -1.66 -8.93 -4.85
C GLU A 57 -1.53 -10.05 -3.81
N GLY A 58 -1.15 -11.26 -4.23
CA GLY A 58 -0.88 -12.38 -3.34
C GLY A 58 0.31 -12.11 -2.41
N PHE A 59 1.38 -11.51 -2.93
CA PHE A 59 2.54 -11.10 -2.14
C PHE A 59 2.16 -10.08 -1.06
N ILE A 60 1.37 -9.07 -1.42
CA ILE A 60 0.87 -8.05 -0.49
C ILE A 60 -0.05 -8.66 0.57
N THR A 61 -0.92 -9.60 0.18
CA THR A 61 -1.78 -10.32 1.11
C THR A 61 -0.97 -11.06 2.17
N ALA A 62 0.06 -11.81 1.75
CA ALA A 62 0.97 -12.49 2.66
C ALA A 62 1.75 -11.50 3.53
N PHE A 63 2.21 -10.38 2.97
CA PHE A 63 2.89 -9.34 3.72
C PHE A 63 1.98 -8.77 4.83
N ASN A 64 0.73 -8.44 4.50
CA ASN A 64 -0.24 -7.91 5.46
C ASN A 64 -0.48 -8.89 6.61
N GLN A 65 -0.58 -10.19 6.32
CA GLN A 65 -0.80 -11.22 7.33
C GLN A 65 0.42 -11.46 8.24
N LEU A 66 1.62 -11.47 7.67
CA LEU A 66 2.85 -11.89 8.36
C LEU A 66 3.59 -10.73 9.03
N ARG A 67 3.37 -9.49 8.60
CA ARG A 67 4.03 -8.31 9.15
C ARG A 67 3.32 -7.86 10.44
N PRO A 68 4.04 -7.77 11.57
CA PRO A 68 3.47 -7.21 12.81
C PRO A 68 2.90 -5.80 12.61
N ASP A 69 1.83 -5.48 13.33
CA ASP A 69 1.13 -4.20 13.28
C ASP A 69 0.76 -3.78 11.85
N THR A 70 0.15 -4.68 11.08
CA THR A 70 -0.24 -4.41 9.70
C THR A 70 -1.65 -4.92 9.44
N PHE A 71 -2.52 -4.00 9.06
CA PHE A 71 -3.82 -4.29 8.47
C PHE A 71 -3.71 -4.25 6.94
N ASP A 72 -3.11 -3.18 6.40
CA ASP A 72 -2.88 -3.06 4.96
C ASP A 72 -1.69 -2.17 4.63
N VAL A 73 -0.69 -2.72 3.92
CA VAL A 73 0.49 -2.01 3.43
C VAL A 73 0.22 -1.18 2.17
N ALA A 74 -0.80 -1.51 1.39
CA ALA A 74 -1.16 -0.83 0.14
C ALA A 74 -2.63 -0.36 0.14
N PRO A 75 -3.04 0.47 1.12
CA PRO A 75 -4.46 0.71 1.45
C PRO A 75 -5.26 1.56 0.45
N TRP A 76 -4.63 2.07 -0.60
CA TRP A 76 -5.31 2.88 -1.62
C TRP A 76 -4.80 2.65 -3.04
N GLN A 77 -3.71 1.91 -3.18
CA GLN A 77 -3.12 1.58 -4.46
C GLN A 77 -3.97 0.50 -5.15
N SER A 78 -4.31 0.70 -6.43
CA SER A 78 -4.90 -0.37 -7.25
C SER A 78 -3.82 -1.35 -7.71
N ALA A 79 -4.22 -2.55 -8.15
CA ALA A 79 -3.32 -3.53 -8.74
C ALA A 79 -2.50 -2.94 -9.91
N ASP A 80 -3.17 -2.25 -10.84
CA ASP A 80 -2.51 -1.58 -11.97
C ASP A 80 -1.50 -0.53 -11.51
N TYR A 81 -1.82 0.20 -10.44
CA TYR A 81 -0.93 1.22 -9.90
C TYR A 81 0.29 0.59 -9.21
N LEU A 82 0.09 -0.48 -8.43
CA LEU A 82 1.20 -1.25 -7.84
C LEU A 82 2.12 -1.81 -8.91
N ILE A 83 1.55 -2.38 -9.98
CA ILE A 83 2.30 -2.89 -11.12
C ILE A 83 3.06 -1.77 -11.82
N ALA A 84 2.47 -0.59 -12.01
CA ALA A 84 3.17 0.55 -12.60
C ALA A 84 4.39 0.99 -11.76
N ILE A 85 4.30 0.95 -10.42
CA ILE A 85 5.45 1.25 -9.54
C ILE A 85 6.53 0.17 -9.69
N VAL A 86 6.13 -1.12 -9.72
CA VAL A 86 7.06 -2.25 -9.93
C VAL A 86 7.76 -2.13 -11.30
N THR A 87 7.04 -1.75 -12.35
CA THR A 87 7.60 -1.42 -13.68
C THR A 87 8.65 -0.33 -13.59
N GLY A 88 8.39 0.75 -12.84
CA GLY A 88 9.36 1.83 -12.63
C GLY A 88 10.66 1.37 -11.96
N TYR A 89 10.58 0.40 -11.04
CA TYR A 89 11.77 -0.25 -10.47
C TYR A 89 12.47 -1.12 -11.51
N CYS A 90 11.73 -1.97 -12.22
CA CYS A 90 12.29 -2.93 -13.17
C CYS A 90 13.02 -2.27 -14.35
N ILE A 91 12.52 -1.14 -14.87
CA ILE A 91 13.19 -0.36 -15.93
C ILE A 91 14.63 0.00 -15.56
N LYS A 92 14.93 0.16 -14.26
CA LYS A 92 16.27 0.53 -13.77
C LYS A 92 17.10 -0.67 -13.31
N ASN A 93 16.50 -1.86 -13.26
CA ASN A 93 17.05 -3.05 -12.61
C ASN A 93 16.68 -4.33 -13.38
N GLU A 94 16.95 -4.39 -14.68
CA GLU A 94 16.49 -5.47 -15.59
C GLU A 94 16.87 -6.89 -15.14
N ASN A 95 18.03 -7.04 -14.50
CA ASN A 95 18.54 -8.31 -14.00
C ASN A 95 18.00 -8.70 -12.61
N ALA A 96 17.31 -7.80 -11.91
CA ALA A 96 16.71 -8.14 -10.63
C ALA A 96 15.55 -9.12 -10.84
N SER A 97 15.26 -9.94 -9.82
CA SER A 97 14.05 -10.75 -9.85
C SER A 97 12.81 -9.89 -9.62
N PHE A 98 11.67 -10.33 -10.16
CA PHE A 98 10.39 -9.67 -9.94
C PHE A 98 10.03 -9.62 -8.46
N TYR A 99 10.41 -10.65 -7.67
CA TYR A 99 10.31 -10.61 -6.22
C TYR A 99 11.08 -9.42 -5.61
N GLN A 100 12.33 -9.17 -6.02
CA GLN A 100 13.13 -8.07 -5.47
C GLN A 100 12.46 -6.72 -5.77
N ALA A 101 11.92 -6.57 -6.98
CA ALA A 101 11.18 -5.37 -7.37
C ALA A 101 9.93 -5.16 -6.50
N THR A 102 9.09 -6.18 -6.34
CA THR A 102 7.89 -6.09 -5.50
C THR A 102 8.23 -5.89 -4.02
N ALA A 103 9.23 -6.60 -3.49
CA ALA A 103 9.67 -6.45 -2.10
C ALA A 103 10.20 -5.04 -1.82
N TYR A 104 10.93 -4.45 -2.77
CA TYR A 104 11.38 -3.05 -2.69
C TYR A 104 10.18 -2.09 -2.61
N VAL A 105 9.17 -2.27 -3.48
CA VAL A 105 7.96 -1.44 -3.48
C VAL A 105 7.20 -1.58 -2.16
N VAL A 106 6.90 -2.79 -1.72
CA VAL A 106 6.18 -3.04 -0.46
C VAL A 106 6.96 -2.48 0.73
N LYS A 107 8.30 -2.58 0.73
CA LYS A 107 9.14 -1.99 1.78
C LYS A 107 9.05 -0.47 1.81
N ALA A 108 8.97 0.19 0.66
CA ALA A 108 8.77 1.64 0.59
C ALA A 108 7.40 2.07 1.15
N LEU A 109 6.38 1.23 0.97
CA LEU A 109 5.02 1.46 1.48
C LEU A 109 4.85 1.16 2.98
N ASP A 110 5.71 0.31 3.58
CA ASP A 110 5.63 -0.17 4.98
C ASP A 110 5.45 0.96 6.01
N SER A 111 6.02 2.14 5.78
CA SER A 111 5.91 3.29 6.71
C SER A 111 4.52 3.94 6.73
N GLN A 112 3.75 3.84 5.65
CA GLN A 112 2.44 4.48 5.48
C GLN A 112 1.26 3.51 5.70
N ARG A 113 1.56 2.24 5.99
CA ARG A 113 0.57 1.17 6.17
C ARG A 113 -0.50 1.50 7.20
N LEU A 114 -1.69 0.95 6.99
CA LEU A 114 -2.70 0.87 8.02
C LEU A 114 -2.32 -0.24 9.00
N LYS A 115 -2.29 0.08 10.29
CA LYS A 115 -1.95 -0.89 11.34
C LYS A 115 -3.18 -1.56 11.94
N ASN A 116 -4.31 -0.85 11.94
CA ASN A 116 -5.57 -1.28 12.52
C ASN A 116 -6.64 -1.35 11.45
N PHE A 117 -7.63 -2.22 11.67
CA PHE A 117 -8.83 -2.26 10.86
C PHE A 117 -9.48 -0.88 10.80
N THR A 118 -9.97 -0.53 9.61
CA THR A 118 -10.75 0.68 9.35
C THR A 118 -11.79 0.36 8.28
N PRO A 119 -13.03 0.85 8.42
CA PRO A 119 -14.09 0.62 7.44
C PRO A 119 -13.69 1.06 6.03
N LEU A 120 -14.16 0.33 5.02
CA LEU A 120 -14.07 0.72 3.62
C LEU A 120 -15.33 1.52 3.25
N LEU A 121 -15.13 2.72 2.72
CA LEU A 121 -16.18 3.65 2.34
C LEU A 121 -16.29 3.73 0.82
N THR A 122 -17.51 3.83 0.31
CA THR A 122 -17.73 4.26 -1.07
C THR A 122 -17.90 5.77 -1.10
N ILE A 123 -17.03 6.47 -1.81
CA ILE A 123 -17.13 7.93 -2.03
C ILE A 123 -17.48 8.22 -3.48
N ARG A 124 -18.18 9.34 -3.73
CA ARG A 124 -18.71 9.69 -5.05
C ARG A 124 -18.58 11.18 -5.34
N VAL A 125 -18.20 11.52 -6.58
CA VAL A 125 -18.27 12.87 -7.13
C VAL A 125 -18.83 12.78 -8.55
N GLY A 126 -20.03 13.35 -8.76
CA GLY A 126 -20.76 13.17 -10.01
C GLY A 126 -21.00 11.68 -10.30
N ASN A 127 -20.53 11.22 -11.46
CA ASN A 127 -20.65 9.82 -11.88
C ASN A 127 -19.43 8.96 -11.50
N GLU A 128 -18.37 9.55 -10.96
CA GLU A 128 -17.17 8.83 -10.52
C GLU A 128 -17.33 8.35 -9.08
N SER A 129 -16.86 7.13 -8.80
CA SER A 129 -16.88 6.56 -7.45
C SER A 129 -15.61 5.76 -7.17
N MET A 130 -15.17 5.74 -5.92
CA MET A 130 -14.06 4.88 -5.49
C MET A 130 -14.28 4.33 -4.09
N LEU A 131 -13.59 3.23 -3.81
CA LEU A 131 -13.49 2.66 -2.47
C LEU A 131 -12.26 3.25 -1.77
N ILE A 132 -12.41 3.59 -0.49
CA ILE A 132 -11.33 4.16 0.31
C ILE A 132 -11.50 3.78 1.78
N HIS A 133 -10.42 3.38 2.44
CA HIS A 133 -10.46 3.18 3.88
C HIS A 133 -10.67 4.51 4.61
N GLN A 134 -11.54 4.55 5.61
CA GLN A 134 -11.84 5.75 6.40
C GLN A 134 -10.57 6.44 6.93
N GLU A 135 -9.59 5.68 7.41
CA GLU A 135 -8.31 6.23 7.89
C GLU A 135 -7.51 6.96 6.78
N ILE A 136 -7.59 6.52 5.52
CA ILE A 136 -6.95 7.24 4.41
C ILE A 136 -7.65 8.57 4.16
N LEU A 137 -8.97 8.62 4.34
CA LEU A 137 -9.72 9.87 4.25
C LEU A 137 -9.41 10.83 5.42
N VAL A 138 -9.25 10.31 6.64
CA VAL A 138 -8.77 11.08 7.80
C VAL A 138 -7.40 11.69 7.50
N LYS A 139 -6.43 10.89 7.04
CA LYS A 139 -5.09 11.36 6.66
C LYS A 139 -5.14 12.42 5.55
N THR A 140 -6.00 12.23 4.56
CA THR A 140 -6.24 13.19 3.47
C THR A 140 -6.76 14.53 4.00
N GLN A 141 -7.84 14.51 4.79
CA GLN A 141 -8.42 15.72 5.39
C GLN A 141 -7.43 16.44 6.29
N LYS A 142 -6.65 15.68 7.08
CA LYS A 142 -5.59 16.24 7.92
C LYS A 142 -4.53 16.94 7.09
N PHE A 143 -4.04 16.33 6.01
CA PHE A 143 -3.06 16.98 5.15
C PHE A 143 -3.62 18.27 4.52
N LEU A 144 -4.87 18.21 4.03
CA LEU A 144 -5.52 19.38 3.44
C LEU A 144 -5.72 20.50 4.47
N LEU A 145 -6.02 20.17 5.73
CA LEU A 145 -6.13 21.11 6.84
C LEU A 145 -4.76 21.75 7.13
N ASP A 146 -3.74 20.92 7.32
CA ASP A 146 -2.37 21.36 7.62
C ASP A 146 -1.78 22.20 6.45
N SER A 147 -2.28 22.02 5.23
CA SER A 147 -1.89 22.77 4.02
C SER A 147 -2.78 23.98 3.69
N GLY A 148 -3.79 24.32 4.50
CA GLY A 148 -4.67 25.49 4.26
C GLY A 148 -5.71 25.31 3.14
N PHE A 149 -6.00 24.08 2.75
CA PHE A 149 -7.05 23.72 1.78
C PHE A 149 -8.36 23.29 2.45
N TYR A 150 -8.32 22.93 3.74
CA TYR A 150 -9.48 22.49 4.51
C TYR A 150 -9.56 23.26 5.82
N GLU A 151 -10.78 23.59 6.26
CA GLU A 151 -11.02 24.39 7.48
C GLU A 151 -11.99 23.71 8.44
N LYS A 152 -12.44 22.50 8.10
CA LYS A 152 -13.41 21.75 8.91
C LYS A 152 -12.70 20.68 9.73
N ASN A 153 -13.45 20.09 10.64
CA ASN A 153 -12.97 19.00 11.48
C ASN A 153 -12.61 17.78 10.63
N VAL A 154 -11.46 17.18 10.91
CA VAL A 154 -11.04 15.90 10.33
C VAL A 154 -11.95 14.81 10.90
N SER A 155 -12.88 14.33 10.08
CA SER A 155 -13.95 13.40 10.49
C SER A 155 -13.85 12.04 9.82
N GLY A 156 -13.06 11.90 8.76
CA GLY A 156 -13.05 10.70 7.93
C GLY A 156 -14.36 10.49 7.16
N VAL A 157 -15.19 11.53 7.04
CA VAL A 157 -16.43 11.50 6.25
C VAL A 157 -16.24 12.31 4.98
N PHE A 158 -16.58 11.73 3.83
CA PHE A 158 -16.48 12.41 2.54
C PHE A 158 -17.75 13.25 2.33
N ASN A 159 -17.60 14.56 2.41
CA ASN A 159 -18.68 15.54 2.26
C ASN A 159 -18.31 16.61 1.20
N LYS A 160 -19.24 17.55 0.97
CA LYS A 160 -19.06 18.57 -0.06
C LYS A 160 -17.83 19.46 0.22
N GLU A 161 -17.54 19.71 1.49
CA GLU A 161 -16.39 20.48 1.94
C GLU A 161 -15.09 19.76 1.61
N THR A 162 -15.04 18.44 1.77
CA THR A 162 -13.87 17.62 1.41
C THR A 162 -13.67 17.64 -0.11
N GLU A 163 -14.73 17.50 -0.90
CA GLU A 163 -14.67 17.60 -2.36
C GLU A 163 -14.13 18.97 -2.82
N VAL A 164 -14.63 20.07 -2.23
CA VAL A 164 -14.19 21.43 -2.56
C VAL A 164 -12.71 21.63 -2.22
N ALA A 165 -12.27 21.17 -1.05
CA ALA A 165 -10.87 21.23 -0.62
C ALA A 165 -9.95 20.44 -1.56
N LEU A 166 -10.36 19.23 -1.94
CA LEU A 166 -9.63 18.40 -2.91
C LEU A 166 -9.53 19.09 -4.28
N LYS A 167 -10.62 19.68 -4.80
CA LYS A 167 -10.57 20.43 -6.06
C LYS A 167 -9.62 21.63 -6.00
N LYS A 168 -9.64 22.38 -4.90
CA LYS A 168 -8.72 23.50 -4.68
C LYS A 168 -7.26 23.02 -4.65
N TYR A 169 -7.00 21.94 -3.93
CA TYR A 169 -5.67 21.33 -3.86
C TYR A 169 -5.19 20.82 -5.22
N GLN A 170 -6.02 20.06 -5.92
CA GLN A 170 -5.72 19.53 -7.25
C GLN A 170 -5.43 20.66 -8.24
N LYS A 171 -6.21 21.75 -8.21
CA LYS A 171 -5.96 22.93 -9.04
C LYS A 171 -4.58 23.54 -8.73
N GLU A 172 -4.24 23.74 -7.47
CA GLU A 172 -2.94 24.30 -7.06
C GLU A 172 -1.77 23.42 -7.52
N LYS A 173 -1.93 22.11 -7.41
CA LYS A 173 -0.90 21.12 -7.77
C LYS A 173 -0.90 20.74 -9.26
N LEU A 174 -1.67 21.46 -10.09
CA LEU A 174 -1.82 21.20 -11.53
C LEU A 174 -2.26 19.76 -11.86
N LEU A 175 -3.08 19.17 -10.98
CA LEU A 175 -3.71 17.87 -11.15
C LEU A 175 -5.10 18.02 -11.79
N LYS A 176 -5.63 16.92 -12.33
CA LYS A 176 -7.04 16.85 -12.76
C LYS A 176 -7.94 17.12 -11.55
N GLN A 177 -8.85 18.08 -11.67
CA GLN A 177 -9.76 18.50 -10.59
C GLN A 177 -10.94 17.54 -10.44
N THR A 178 -10.67 16.27 -10.12
CA THR A 178 -11.68 15.23 -9.91
C THR A 178 -12.53 15.48 -8.67
N GLY A 179 -11.97 16.15 -7.65
CA GLY A 179 -12.58 16.27 -6.32
C GLY A 179 -12.58 14.98 -5.51
N LEU A 180 -11.98 13.91 -6.04
CA LEU A 180 -11.74 12.65 -5.35
C LEU A 180 -10.27 12.58 -4.91
N PRO A 181 -9.94 11.91 -3.81
CA PRO A 181 -8.58 11.55 -3.47
C PRO A 181 -8.11 10.39 -4.36
N ASP A 182 -8.03 10.63 -5.67
CA ASP A 182 -7.55 9.66 -6.67
C ASP A 182 -6.05 9.34 -6.49
N HIS A 183 -5.53 8.37 -7.25
CA HIS A 183 -4.12 7.96 -7.15
C HIS A 183 -3.15 9.13 -7.29
N ALA A 184 -3.34 10.01 -8.28
CA ALA A 184 -2.48 11.18 -8.48
C ALA A 184 -2.49 12.12 -7.27
N THR A 185 -3.67 12.34 -6.70
CA THR A 185 -3.86 13.16 -5.51
C THR A 185 -3.19 12.54 -4.29
N LEU A 186 -3.45 11.25 -4.00
CA LEU A 186 -2.88 10.56 -2.83
C LEU A 186 -1.35 10.41 -2.90
N ILE A 187 -0.79 10.24 -4.10
CA ILE A 187 0.67 10.30 -4.30
C ILE A 187 1.21 11.66 -3.90
N ASN A 188 0.56 12.73 -4.39
CA ASN A 188 1.03 14.08 -4.13
C ASN A 188 0.94 14.43 -2.63
N LEU A 189 -0.14 14.01 -1.97
CA LEU A 189 -0.34 14.20 -0.53
C LEU A 189 0.67 13.41 0.33
N PHE A 190 0.93 12.14 0.00
CA PHE A 190 1.65 11.25 0.93
C PHE A 190 3.13 11.04 0.59
N TYR A 191 3.54 11.23 -0.66
CA TYR A 191 4.90 10.90 -1.12
C TYR A 191 5.68 12.07 -1.71
N LEU A 192 5.02 13.03 -2.35
CA LEU A 192 5.71 14.14 -3.03
C LEU A 192 5.73 15.42 -2.20
N LYS A 193 6.02 15.31 -0.89
CA LYS A 193 6.02 16.45 0.05
C LYS A 193 6.78 17.65 -0.55
N ASN A 194 6.05 18.75 -0.76
CA ASN A 194 6.58 20.08 -1.04
C ASN A 194 6.61 20.89 0.25
#